data_AF-A0AAN9SHD9-F1
#
_entry.id   AF-A0AAN9SHD9-F1
#
_cell.length_a   1.000
_cell.length_b   1.000
_cell.length_c   1.000
_cell.angle_alpha   90.00
_cell.angle_beta   90.00
_cell.angle_gamma   90.00
#
_symmetry.space_group_name_H-M   'P 1'
#
loop_
_entity.id
_entity.type
_entity.pdbx_description
1 polymer ?
#
loop_
_entity_poly.entity_id
_entity_poly.type
_entity_poly.pdbx_seq_one_letter_code
_entity_poly.pdbx_strand_id
1 'polypeptide(L)'
;MGTGYLTASFALMVGLQGRVVGVEHILELVCFSTENIQKSVVVAHLKDGSLAVYAGGMIAREGWPEFAPYDAIHVGAVTPKIPQPFIDQLKLGGRMVIPIENIF
;
A
#
# COMPACT_ATOMS: atom_id res chain seq x y z
N MET A 1 -1.21 -4.79 -3.84
CA MET A 1 -0.92 -5.36 -2.50
C MET A 1 -0.74 -6.89 -2.52
N GLY A 2 -1.31 -7.61 -3.49
CA GLY A 2 -1.12 -9.05 -3.64
C GLY A 2 -1.61 -9.84 -2.45
N THR A 3 -0.75 -10.71 -1.91
CA THR A 3 -1.07 -11.58 -0.76
C THR A 3 -1.17 -10.85 0.58
N GLY A 4 -0.81 -9.57 0.64
CA GLY A 4 -0.80 -8.78 1.89
C GLY A 4 0.50 -8.87 2.70
N TYR A 5 1.46 -9.71 2.29
CA TYR A 5 2.70 -9.93 3.04
C TYR A 5 3.50 -8.65 3.26
N LEU A 6 3.81 -7.92 2.19
CA LEU A 6 4.61 -6.69 2.29
C LEU A 6 3.88 -5.60 3.09
N THR A 7 2.55 -5.50 2.94
CA THR A 7 1.72 -4.59 3.72
C THR A 7 1.80 -4.92 5.21
N ALA A 8 1.77 -6.20 5.58
CA ALA A 8 1.96 -6.64 6.96
C ALA A 8 3.38 -6.36 7.47
N SER A 9 4.42 -6.59 6.65
CA SER A 9 5.80 -6.25 7.00
C SER A 9 5.97 -4.76 7.27
N PHE A 10 5.34 -3.91 6.45
CA PHE A 10 5.35 -2.47 6.66
C PHE A 10 4.64 -2.10 7.96
N ALA A 11 3.52 -2.74 8.29
CA ALA A 11 2.81 -2.48 9.54
C ALA A 11 3.70 -2.75 10.77
N LEU A 12 4.48 -3.83 10.73
CA LEU A 12 5.48 -4.12 11.77
C LEU A 12 6.57 -3.06 11.86
N MET A 13 7.08 -2.58 10.71
CA MET A 13 8.17 -1.61 10.67
C MET A 13 7.76 -0.23 11.17
N VAL A 14 6.54 0.22 10.85
CA VAL A 14 6.06 1.53 11.28
C VAL A 14 5.54 1.53 12.72
N GLY A 15 5.24 0.34 13.26
CA GLY A 15 4.76 0.16 14.63
C GLY A 15 3.40 0.80 14.91
N LEU A 16 3.02 0.87 16.19
CA LEU A 16 1.68 1.31 16.62
C LEU A 16 1.35 2.78 16.32
N GLN A 17 2.37 3.62 16.10
CA GLN A 17 2.17 5.04 15.77
C GLN A 17 2.16 5.30 14.27
N GLY A 18 2.56 4.31 13.47
CA GLY A 18 2.57 4.40 12.03
C GLY A 18 1.24 3.98 11.42
N ARG A 19 1.09 4.27 10.13
CA ARG A 19 -0.04 3.76 9.34
C ARG A 19 0.44 3.17 8.01
N VAL A 20 -0.18 2.06 7.61
CA VAL A 20 0.04 1.40 6.32
C VAL A 20 -1.27 1.22 5.60
N VAL A 21 -1.28 1.62 4.33
CA VAL A 21 -2.43 1.51 3.43
C VAL A 21 -2.06 0.53 2.31
N GLY A 22 -2.72 -0.62 2.27
CA GLY A 22 -2.59 -1.61 1.22
C GLY A 22 -3.71 -1.48 0.20
N VAL A 23 -3.38 -1.19 -1.05
CA VAL A 23 -4.37 -1.08 -2.14
C VAL A 23 -4.22 -2.24 -3.12
N GLU A 24 -5.34 -2.88 -3.46
CA GLU A 24 -5.42 -3.96 -4.44
C GLU A 24 -6.65 -3.81 -5.33
N HIS A 25 -6.47 -4.03 -6.63
CA HIS A 25 -7.53 -3.87 -7.62
C HIS A 25 -8.35 -5.14 -7.85
N ILE A 26 -7.78 -6.32 -7.58
CA ILE A 26 -8.44 -7.62 -7.70
C ILE A 26 -9.14 -7.95 -6.37
N LEU A 27 -10.47 -8.05 -6.39
CA LEU A 27 -11.28 -8.27 -5.19
C LEU A 27 -10.92 -9.58 -4.46
N GLU A 28 -10.69 -10.68 -5.20
CA GLU A 28 -10.30 -11.94 -4.58
C GLU A 28 -8.99 -11.82 -3.79
N LEU A 29 -8.05 -11.00 -4.28
CA LEU A 29 -6.79 -10.75 -3.59
C LEU A 29 -6.95 -9.82 -2.37
N VAL A 30 -7.92 -8.91 -2.38
CA VAL A 30 -8.27 -8.12 -1.20
C VAL A 30 -8.78 -9.04 -0.09
N CYS A 31 -9.69 -9.95 -0.41
CA CYS A 31 -10.20 -10.93 0.55
C CYS A 31 -9.07 -11.83 1.05
N PHE A 32 -8.30 -12.41 0.13
CA PHE A 32 -7.19 -13.30 0.44
C PHE A 32 -6.13 -12.63 1.34
N SER A 33 -5.74 -11.40 1.02
CA SER A 33 -4.78 -10.64 1.84
C SER A 33 -5.33 -10.30 3.21
N THR A 34 -6.61 -9.92 3.31
CA THR A 34 -7.27 -9.65 4.59
C THR A 34 -7.26 -10.89 5.48
N GLU A 35 -7.61 -12.06 4.93
CA GLU A 35 -7.54 -13.33 5.67
C GLU A 35 -6.12 -13.68 6.13
N ASN A 36 -5.12 -13.47 5.28
CA ASN A 36 -3.72 -13.72 5.63
C ASN A 36 -3.25 -12.80 6.77
N ILE A 37 -3.60 -11.52 6.70
CA ILE A 37 -3.24 -10.53 7.72
C ILE A 37 -3.94 -10.87 9.05
N GLN A 38 -5.21 -11.29 9.02
CA GLN A 38 -5.95 -11.71 10.21
C GLN A 38 -5.31 -12.92 10.92
N LYS A 39 -4.64 -13.81 10.19
CA LYS A 39 -3.93 -14.98 10.73
C LYS A 39 -2.53 -14.64 11.25
N SER A 40 -2.09 -13.38 11.13
CA SER A 40 -0.72 -12.96 11.44
C SER A 40 -0.61 -12.15 12.72
N VAL A 41 0.62 -11.95 13.19
CA VAL A 41 0.94 -11.13 14.38
C VAL A 41 0.50 -9.66 14.24
N VAL A 42 0.26 -9.17 13.02
CA VAL A 42 -0.19 -7.79 12.78
C VAL A 42 -1.70 -7.61 12.87
N VAL A 43 -2.48 -8.64 13.23
CA VAL A 43 -3.93 -8.50 13.39
C VAL A 43 -4.33 -7.39 14.39
N ALA A 44 -3.48 -7.10 15.38
CA ALA A 44 -3.69 -5.96 16.28
C ALA A 44 -3.72 -4.62 15.51
N HIS A 45 -2.86 -4.47 14.49
CA HIS A 45 -2.76 -3.28 13.65
C HIS A 45 -4.00 -3.09 12.75
N LEU A 46 -4.70 -4.19 12.38
CA LEU A 46 -6.00 -4.07 11.72
C LEU A 46 -7.08 -3.52 12.66
N LYS A 47 -7.02 -3.87 13.95
CA LYS A 47 -8.05 -3.50 14.94
C LYS A 47 -7.90 -2.05 15.41
N ASP A 48 -6.67 -1.54 15.48
CA ASP A 48 -6.40 -0.16 15.88
C ASP A 48 -6.46 0.85 14.70
N GLY A 49 -6.56 0.36 13.46
CA GLY A 49 -6.63 1.21 12.26
C GLY A 49 -5.27 1.77 11.82
N SER A 50 -4.16 1.26 12.36
CA SER A 50 -2.80 1.50 11.85
C SER A 50 -2.52 0.72 10.56
N LEU A 51 -3.24 -0.37 10.30
CA LEU A 51 -3.21 -1.09 9.03
C LEU A 51 -4.60 -1.06 8.39
N ALA A 52 -4.66 -0.56 7.15
CA ALA A 52 -5.88 -0.54 6.37
C ALA A 52 -5.66 -1.18 5.00
N VAL A 53 -6.60 -2.03 4.59
CA VAL A 53 -6.59 -2.78 3.33
C VAL A 53 -7.81 -2.39 2.53
N TYR A 54 -7.60 -1.88 1.32
CA TYR A 54 -8.66 -1.37 0.45
C TYR A 54 -8.71 -2.09 -0.90
N ALA A 55 -9.93 -2.40 -1.32
CA ALA A 55 -10.24 -2.72 -2.71
C ALA A 55 -10.23 -1.43 -3.53
N GLY A 56 -9.17 -1.24 -4.31
CA GLY A 56 -8.91 -0.01 -5.05
C GLY A 56 -9.33 -0.01 -6.51
N GLY A 57 -9.70 -1.14 -7.14
CA GLY A 57 -10.03 -1.16 -8.58
C GLY A 57 -9.10 -0.30 -9.46
N MET A 58 -9.67 0.61 -10.25
CA MET A 58 -8.90 1.62 -11.01
C MET A 58 -8.28 2.72 -10.14
N ILE A 59 -8.89 3.02 -8.98
CA ILE A 59 -8.41 4.00 -7.97
C ILE A 59 -7.03 3.60 -7.43
N ALA A 60 -6.66 2.31 -7.49
CA ALA A 60 -5.31 1.86 -7.14
C ALA A 60 -4.19 2.57 -7.94
N ARG A 61 -4.51 3.10 -9.13
CA ARG A 61 -3.58 3.90 -9.96
C ARG A 61 -3.55 5.38 -9.58
N GLU A 62 -4.53 5.85 -8.83
CA GLU A 62 -4.66 7.21 -8.32
C GLU A 62 -4.08 7.34 -6.91
N GLY A 63 -3.66 6.23 -6.29
CA GLY A 63 -3.22 6.20 -4.89
C GLY A 63 -4.39 6.24 -3.92
N TRP A 64 -4.15 6.81 -2.74
CA TRP A 64 -5.17 6.89 -1.69
C TRP A 64 -5.08 8.22 -0.95
N PRO A 65 -5.65 9.30 -1.50
CA PRO A 65 -5.43 10.66 -0.99
C PRO A 65 -5.95 10.88 0.44
N GLU A 66 -6.88 10.07 0.94
CA GLU A 66 -7.47 10.20 2.27
C GLU A 66 -6.44 10.16 3.41
N PHE A 67 -5.34 9.43 3.24
CA PHE A 67 -4.27 9.34 4.24
C PHE A 67 -2.95 9.94 3.77
N ALA A 68 -2.96 10.66 2.64
CA ALA A 68 -1.83 11.47 2.25
C ALA A 68 -1.59 12.59 3.28
N PRO A 69 -0.35 13.06 3.45
CA PRO A 69 0.83 12.68 2.68
C PRO A 69 1.58 11.47 3.27
N TYR A 70 2.26 10.70 2.42
CA TYR A 70 2.99 9.47 2.77
C TYR A 70 4.50 9.69 2.92
N ASP A 71 5.11 9.08 3.94
CA ASP A 71 6.58 9.05 4.09
C ASP A 71 7.24 8.11 3.07
N ALA A 72 6.54 7.03 2.71
CA ALA A 72 7.01 6.06 1.72
C ALA A 72 5.86 5.50 0.89
N ILE A 73 6.09 5.33 -0.41
CA ILE A 73 5.18 4.66 -1.34
C ILE A 73 5.92 3.50 -2.01
N HIS A 74 5.34 2.31 -1.98
CA HIS A 74 5.85 1.13 -2.68
C HIS A 74 4.81 0.64 -3.68
N VAL A 75 5.19 0.54 -4.94
CA VAL A 75 4.36 0.00 -6.01
C VAL A 75 4.98 -1.31 -6.50
N GLY A 76 4.29 -2.42 -6.29
CA GLY A 76 4.77 -3.76 -6.68
C GLY A 76 4.47 -4.15 -8.14
N ALA A 77 3.81 -3.27 -8.89
CA ALA A 77 3.44 -3.50 -10.29
C ALA A 77 4.19 -2.53 -11.21
N VAL A 78 4.56 -3.01 -12.39
CA VAL A 78 5.21 -2.19 -13.43
C VAL A 78 4.26 -1.12 -13.94
N THR A 79 4.78 0.08 -14.16
CA THR A 79 4.04 1.18 -14.78
C THR A 79 4.83 1.80 -15.94
N PRO A 80 4.17 2.33 -16.98
CA PRO A 80 4.86 2.88 -18.15
C PRO A 80 5.56 4.22 -17.85
N LYS A 81 5.08 4.96 -16.85
CA LYS A 81 5.67 6.21 -16.38
C LYS A 81 5.35 6.40 -14.90
N ILE A 82 6.12 7.23 -14.22
CA ILE A 82 5.86 7.61 -12.83
C ILE A 82 4.49 8.33 -12.75
N PRO A 83 3.50 7.81 -12.00
CA PRO A 83 2.19 8.45 -11.87
C PRO A 83 2.25 9.71 -10.99
N GLN A 84 1.75 10.83 -11.51
CA GLN A 84 1.68 12.10 -10.79
C GLN A 84 0.91 12.01 -9.45
N PRO A 85 -0.22 11.27 -9.34
CA PRO A 85 -0.94 11.19 -8.06
C PRO A 85 -0.09 10.64 -6.91
N PHE A 86 0.85 9.72 -7.18
CA PHE A 86 1.76 9.22 -6.14
C PHE A 86 2.81 10.25 -5.74
N ILE A 87 3.27 11.08 -6.68
CA ILE A 87 4.18 12.20 -6.38
C ILE A 87 3.46 13.21 -5.48
N ASP A 88 2.22 13.58 -5.82
CA ASP A 88 1.44 14.57 -5.09
C ASP A 88 1.08 14.11 -3.68
N GLN A 89 0.95 12.79 -3.48
CA GLN A 89 0.66 12.19 -2.17
C GLN A 89 1.92 11.91 -1.35
N LEU A 90 3.12 12.14 -1.88
CA LEU A 90 4.38 11.90 -1.16
C LEU A 90 4.76 13.14 -0.34
N LYS A 91 5.17 12.94 0.92
CA LYS A 91 5.74 14.00 1.76
C LYS A 91 7.01 14.57 1.14
N LEU A 92 7.33 15.82 1.45
CA LEU A 92 8.64 16.39 1.16
C LEU A 92 9.72 15.55 1.86
N GLY A 93 10.68 15.03 1.09
CA GLY A 93 11.71 14.10 1.58
C GLY A 93 11.27 12.64 1.70
N GLY A 94 10.01 12.33 1.39
CA GLY A 94 9.50 10.97 1.29
C GLY A 94 10.12 10.22 0.11
N ARG A 95 9.99 8.89 0.11
CA ARG A 95 10.60 8.03 -0.92
C ARG A 95 9.56 7.16 -1.62
N MET A 96 9.71 7.01 -2.93
CA MET A 96 8.89 6.09 -3.72
C MET A 96 9.78 5.02 -4.37
N VAL A 97 9.34 3.77 -4.28
CA VAL A 97 9.92 2.63 -5.01
C VAL A 97 8.86 2.07 -5.94
N ILE A 98 9.11 2.20 -7.24
CA ILE A 98 8.19 1.78 -8.30
C ILE A 98 8.99 1.25 -9.49
N PRO A 99 8.67 0.06 -10.03
CA PRO A 99 9.26 -0.40 -11.27
C PRO A 99 8.63 0.33 -12.45
N ILE A 100 9.50 0.88 -13.32
CA ILE A 100 9.11 1.54 -14.56
C ILE A 100 9.45 0.60 -15.72
N GLU A 101 8.52 0.48 -16.68
CA GLU A 101 8.75 -0.24 -17.91
C GLU A 101 9.93 0.38 -18.65
N ASN A 102 10.95 -0.42 -18.93
CA ASN A 102 12.13 0.02 -19.66
C ASN A 102 11.99 -0.49 -21.10
N ILE A 103 11.70 0.42 -22.04
CA ILE A 103 11.64 0.10 -23.47
C ILE A 103 13.05 0.24 -24.03
N PHE A 104 13.91 -0.74 -23.75
CA PHE A 104 15.21 -0.90 -24.41
C PHE A 104 15.36 -2.34 -24.90
#